data_AF-A0A2H1VSR1-F1
#
_entry.id   AF-A0A2H1VSR1-F1
#
_cell.length_a   1.000
_cell.length_b   1.000
_cell.length_c   1.000
_cell.angle_alpha   90.00
_cell.angle_beta   90.00
_cell.angle_gamma   90.00
#
_symmetry.space_group_name_H-M   'P 1'
#
loop_
_entity.id
_entity.type
_entity.pdbx_description
1 polymer ?
#
loop_
_entity_poly.entity_id
_entity_poly.type
_entity_poly.pdbx_seq_one_letter_code
_entity_poly.pdbx_strand_id
1 'polypeptide(L)'
;MAVIGWMKFVFLFSFPYLCLQETINKGGIIFHYNNTYKYDVPYTVAVNKSTEYILEFGGELEAYDTPARVTVASDFANKTYPLFITARQQKGVFSWQLPMIVQTPVSLEQFTNISRTLCPHNNMFTEDEDTCDVSTQNTPIIHLTSSSPDSINVTILVETVQDFFVRLNSTTNLTITPSQPMYYFFPFDQSNNLDLSYQHAKRKYLCNQMDENEGTSFHRYLLRSNFETRSWMSRPKSVIVMIESDDDICAVVSIQNFSCPVFDNERDILYDGYYLTMTRRGGITLTQDTFPVGFYIVFIVKTSDEDCTEKGGNATLPHVAQYLGWSQEEQVQVVTNDGRVKTF
;
A
#
# COMPACT_ATOMS: atom_id res chain seq x y z
N MET A 1 -64.32 84.16 2.76
CA MET A 1 -63.60 83.94 1.49
C MET A 1 -62.15 83.66 1.82
N ALA A 2 -61.59 82.60 1.23
CA ALA A 2 -60.16 82.27 0.99
C ALA A 2 -59.09 82.81 1.97
N VAL A 3 -58.10 82.06 2.43
CA VAL A 3 -57.11 81.30 1.65
C VAL A 3 -56.45 80.26 2.56
N ILE A 4 -56.41 79.01 2.10
CA ILE A 4 -55.58 77.92 2.63
C ILE A 4 -54.21 78.02 1.94
N GLY A 5 -53.14 78.20 2.73
CA GLY A 5 -51.75 78.12 2.26
C GLY A 5 -51.10 76.84 2.77
N TRP A 6 -50.84 75.90 1.87
CA TRP A 6 -50.09 74.66 2.11
C TRP A 6 -48.59 74.92 2.26
N MET A 7 -47.98 74.41 3.33
CA MET A 7 -46.55 74.05 3.35
C MET A 7 -46.45 72.52 3.42
N LYS A 8 -45.89 71.92 2.36
CA LYS A 8 -45.32 70.57 2.36
C LYS A 8 -43.81 70.72 2.31
N PHE A 9 -43.06 69.95 3.09
CA PHE A 9 -42.05 68.98 2.62
C PHE A 9 -41.35 68.33 3.84
N VAL A 10 -41.64 67.06 4.11
CA VAL A 10 -40.79 65.86 3.87
C VAL A 10 -39.92 65.50 5.08
N PHE A 11 -40.42 64.55 5.87
CA PHE A 11 -39.61 63.73 6.77
C PHE A 11 -39.21 62.45 6.02
N LEU A 12 -37.91 62.28 5.78
CA LEU A 12 -37.33 61.03 5.33
C LEU A 12 -37.38 60.03 6.48
N PHE A 13 -38.29 59.06 6.40
CA PHE A 13 -38.24 57.86 7.23
C PHE A 13 -37.25 56.88 6.60
N SER A 14 -36.05 56.81 7.16
CA SER A 14 -35.10 55.72 6.94
C SER A 14 -35.67 54.43 7.53
N PHE A 15 -36.21 53.57 6.66
CA PHE A 15 -36.48 52.18 7.01
C PHE A 15 -35.14 51.47 7.22
N PRO A 16 -34.83 50.97 8.43
CA PRO A 16 -33.73 50.04 8.57
C PRO A 16 -34.17 48.75 7.87
N TYR A 17 -33.46 48.39 6.80
CA TYR A 17 -33.50 47.04 6.27
C TYR A 17 -33.10 46.10 7.42
N LEU A 18 -34.11 45.47 8.03
CA LEU A 18 -33.95 44.22 8.75
C LEU A 18 -33.48 43.21 7.72
N CYS A 19 -32.16 43.07 7.56
CA CYS A 19 -31.59 41.84 7.06
C CYS A 19 -31.97 40.74 8.06
N LEU A 20 -33.11 40.10 7.80
CA LEU A 20 -33.34 38.74 8.21
C LEU A 20 -32.25 37.92 7.55
N GLN A 21 -31.12 37.79 8.24
CA GLN A 21 -30.16 36.74 7.98
C GLN A 21 -30.89 35.45 8.35
N GLU A 22 -31.58 34.87 7.37
CA GLU A 22 -31.84 33.44 7.40
C GLU A 22 -30.48 32.78 7.62
N THR A 23 -30.27 32.28 8.82
CA THR A 23 -29.28 31.26 9.09
C THR A 23 -29.77 30.03 8.34
N ILE A 24 -29.51 30.01 7.03
CA ILE A 24 -29.44 28.77 6.29
C ILE A 24 -28.47 27.93 7.11
N ASN A 25 -28.99 26.87 7.73
CA ASN A 25 -28.18 25.79 8.27
C ASN A 25 -27.23 25.41 7.13
N LYS A 26 -26.00 25.94 7.17
CA LYS A 26 -24.93 25.44 6.31
C LYS A 26 -24.90 23.96 6.63
N GLY A 27 -25.24 23.12 5.67
CA GLY A 27 -25.12 21.67 5.77
C GLY A 27 -23.65 21.34 5.95
N GLY A 28 -23.16 21.54 7.16
CA GLY A 28 -21.77 21.36 7.54
C GLY A 28 -21.49 19.88 7.60
N ILE A 29 -20.33 19.51 7.06
CA ILE A 29 -19.78 18.18 7.21
C ILE A 29 -19.25 18.06 8.64
N ILE A 30 -19.67 17.00 9.33
CA ILE A 30 -19.20 16.64 10.67
C ILE A 30 -17.92 15.81 10.50
N PHE A 31 -16.82 16.31 11.05
CA PHE A 31 -15.54 15.61 11.04
C PHE A 31 -15.36 14.82 12.31
N HIS A 32 -15.23 13.50 12.20
CA HIS A 32 -14.85 12.61 13.27
C HIS A 32 -13.34 12.36 13.20
N TYR A 33 -12.59 12.98 14.10
CA TYR A 33 -11.15 12.76 14.24
C TYR A 33 -10.86 12.09 15.58
N ASN A 34 -10.10 11.00 15.55
CA ASN A 34 -9.62 10.32 16.74
C ASN A 34 -8.27 9.65 16.45
N ASN A 35 -7.35 9.73 17.41
CA ASN A 35 -5.97 9.23 17.34
C ASN A 35 -5.69 8.04 18.28
N THR A 36 -6.75 7.41 18.79
CA THR A 36 -6.66 6.30 19.75
C THR A 36 -6.86 4.92 19.12
N TYR A 37 -6.89 4.83 17.78
CA TYR A 37 -7.08 3.55 17.10
C TYR A 37 -5.82 2.70 17.21
N LYS A 38 -6.01 1.43 17.58
CA LYS A 38 -4.93 0.45 17.73
C LYS A 38 -4.84 -0.45 16.50
N TYR A 39 -3.66 -1.02 16.28
CA TYR A 39 -3.46 -2.08 15.30
C TYR A 39 -4.18 -3.37 15.75
N ASP A 40 -4.47 -4.24 14.79
CA ASP A 40 -5.05 -5.58 14.96
C ASP A 40 -6.44 -5.58 15.62
N VAL A 41 -7.10 -4.42 15.64
CA VAL A 41 -8.48 -4.25 16.13
C VAL A 41 -9.37 -3.76 14.97
N PRO A 42 -10.45 -4.48 14.64
CA PRO A 42 -11.39 -4.02 13.63
C PRO A 42 -12.32 -2.94 14.20
N TYR A 43 -12.44 -1.81 13.49
CA TYR A 43 -13.33 -0.70 13.82
C TYR A 43 -14.45 -0.59 12.80
N THR A 44 -15.68 -0.35 13.25
CA THR A 44 -16.82 -0.13 12.36
C THR A 44 -17.35 1.28 12.54
N VAL A 45 -17.50 2.01 11.44
CA VAL A 45 -17.98 3.40 11.39
C VAL A 45 -19.07 3.55 10.34
N ALA A 46 -19.96 4.53 10.52
CA ALA A 46 -21.05 4.81 9.59
C ALA A 46 -20.80 6.13 8.86
N VAL A 47 -20.54 6.07 7.55
CA VAL A 47 -20.18 7.23 6.72
C VAL A 47 -21.34 7.60 5.81
N ASN A 48 -21.68 8.89 5.73
CA ASN A 48 -22.67 9.46 4.82
C ASN A 48 -22.22 10.84 4.29
N LYS A 49 -23.05 11.50 3.47
CA LYS A 49 -22.79 12.83 2.88
C LYS A 49 -22.52 13.97 3.87
N SER A 50 -22.86 13.78 5.15
CA SER A 50 -22.70 14.78 6.21
C SER A 50 -21.64 14.41 7.23
N THR A 51 -20.97 13.26 7.10
CA THR A 51 -19.98 12.77 8.07
C THR A 51 -18.71 12.31 7.36
N GLU A 52 -17.57 12.80 7.80
CA GLU A 52 -16.26 12.32 7.36
C GLU A 52 -15.46 11.79 8.55
N TYR A 53 -14.67 10.75 8.33
CA TYR A 53 -13.86 10.12 9.37
C TYR A 53 -12.38 10.23 9.03
N ILE A 54 -11.59 10.74 9.97
CA ILE A 54 -10.13 10.76 9.93
C ILE A 54 -9.65 9.91 11.11
N LEU A 55 -9.16 8.72 10.79
CA LEU A 55 -8.74 7.69 11.74
C LEU A 55 -7.22 7.67 11.77
N GLU A 56 -6.63 8.02 12.91
CA GLU A 56 -5.18 7.95 13.10
C GLU A 56 -4.85 6.75 14.00
N PHE A 57 -4.01 5.85 13.48
CA PHE A 57 -3.66 4.58 14.13
C PHE A 57 -2.36 4.73 14.92
N GLY A 58 -2.49 4.92 16.24
CA GLY A 58 -1.40 5.03 17.18
C GLY A 58 -1.26 3.75 18.02
N GLY A 59 -0.11 3.08 17.90
CA GLY A 59 0.29 1.98 18.79
C GLY A 59 1.34 2.42 19.81
N GLU A 60 1.41 1.69 20.93
CA GLU A 60 2.48 1.82 21.92
C GLU A 60 3.83 1.62 21.23
N LEU A 61 4.64 2.70 21.15
CA LEU A 61 6.11 2.82 21.06
C LEU A 61 7.00 1.72 20.41
N GLU A 62 6.46 0.69 19.80
CA GLU A 62 7.20 -0.34 19.08
C GLU A 62 7.42 0.15 17.66
N ALA A 63 8.68 0.08 17.24
CA ALA A 63 9.12 0.53 15.94
C ALA A 63 8.35 -0.23 14.85
N TYR A 64 7.60 0.50 14.03
CA TYR A 64 6.94 -0.04 12.84
C TYR A 64 7.98 -0.29 11.74
N ASP A 65 8.83 -1.30 11.93
CA ASP A 65 9.83 -1.69 10.95
C ASP A 65 9.22 -2.53 9.82
N THR A 66 8.03 -3.09 10.06
CA THR A 66 7.17 -3.71 9.04
C THR A 66 6.08 -2.74 8.57
N PRO A 67 5.68 -2.80 7.29
CA PRO A 67 4.64 -1.93 6.77
C PRO A 67 3.26 -2.24 7.38
N ALA A 68 2.41 -1.22 7.41
CA ALA A 68 1.02 -1.35 7.81
C ALA A 68 0.15 -1.80 6.63
N ARG A 69 -0.66 -2.84 6.80
CA ARG A 69 -1.66 -3.27 5.83
C ARG A 69 -3.02 -2.78 6.27
N VAL A 70 -3.66 -2.01 5.40
CA VAL A 70 -4.98 -1.42 5.61
C VAL A 70 -6.00 -2.22 4.83
N THR A 71 -6.96 -2.80 5.55
CA THR A 71 -8.11 -3.50 4.99
C THR A 71 -9.36 -2.68 5.27
N VAL A 72 -10.11 -2.35 4.21
CA VAL A 72 -11.41 -1.69 4.32
C VAL A 72 -12.45 -2.54 3.62
N ALA A 73 -13.57 -2.76 4.30
CA ALA A 73 -14.70 -3.53 3.79
C ALA A 73 -16.03 -2.80 4.02
N SER A 74 -16.92 -2.88 3.03
CA SER A 74 -18.29 -2.38 3.15
C SER A 74 -19.21 -3.04 2.13
N ASP A 75 -20.21 -3.78 2.63
CA ASP A 75 -21.22 -4.43 1.79
C ASP A 75 -22.36 -3.47 1.37
N PHE A 76 -22.42 -2.30 2.01
CA PHE A 76 -23.47 -1.29 1.76
C PHE A 76 -23.03 -0.21 0.77
N ALA A 77 -21.75 -0.19 0.39
CA ALA A 77 -21.24 0.73 -0.61
C ALA A 77 -21.80 0.37 -2.00
N ASN A 78 -22.36 1.36 -2.69
CA ASN A 78 -22.97 1.17 -4.00
C ASN A 78 -22.26 2.00 -5.07
N LYS A 79 -22.48 1.66 -6.34
CA LYS A 79 -21.81 2.33 -7.48
C LYS A 79 -22.25 3.79 -7.66
N THR A 80 -23.45 4.15 -7.20
CA THR A 80 -24.02 5.50 -7.32
C THR A 80 -23.37 6.48 -6.35
N TYR A 81 -23.10 6.01 -5.12
CA TYR A 81 -22.49 6.76 -4.03
C TYR A 81 -21.34 5.94 -3.45
N PRO A 82 -20.18 5.89 -4.14
CA PRO A 82 -19.05 5.13 -3.67
C PRO A 82 -18.52 5.68 -2.33
N LEU A 83 -17.86 4.81 -1.60
CA LEU A 83 -17.01 5.18 -0.47
C LEU A 83 -15.61 5.44 -1.01
N PHE A 84 -15.05 6.61 -0.70
CA PHE A 84 -13.66 6.93 -1.01
C PHE A 84 -12.80 6.75 0.23
N ILE A 85 -11.67 6.08 0.03
CA ILE A 85 -10.69 5.79 1.06
C ILE A 85 -9.38 6.45 0.64
N THR A 86 -8.78 7.20 1.54
CA THR A 86 -7.40 7.67 1.39
C THR A 86 -6.60 7.20 2.59
N ALA A 87 -5.51 6.50 2.34
CA ALA A 87 -4.59 6.04 3.36
C ALA A 87 -3.23 6.67 3.11
N ARG A 88 -2.73 7.42 4.10
CA ARG A 88 -1.43 8.11 3.99
C ARG A 88 -0.51 7.68 5.11
N GLN A 89 0.76 7.52 4.77
CA GLN A 89 1.85 7.28 5.70
C GLN A 89 3.08 7.99 5.15
N GLN A 90 3.43 9.13 5.76
CA GLN A 90 4.54 10.05 5.46
C GLN A 90 5.07 10.12 4.02
N LYS A 91 5.77 9.08 3.54
CA LYS A 91 6.39 8.99 2.20
C LYS A 91 5.43 8.54 1.08
N GLY A 92 4.16 8.25 1.38
CA GLY A 92 3.19 7.79 0.38
C GLY A 92 1.73 8.07 0.75
N VAL A 93 0.90 8.17 -0.28
CA VAL A 93 -0.56 8.22 -0.19
C VAL A 93 -1.16 7.26 -1.20
N PHE A 94 -2.09 6.45 -0.73
CA PHE A 94 -2.90 5.57 -1.55
C PHE A 94 -4.35 6.01 -1.47
N SER A 95 -5.05 5.97 -2.59
CA SER A 95 -6.47 6.24 -2.65
C SER A 95 -7.18 5.18 -3.48
N TRP A 96 -8.30 4.71 -2.97
CA TRP A 96 -9.14 3.73 -3.66
C TRP A 96 -10.60 3.94 -3.29
N GLN A 97 -11.50 3.28 -4.02
CA GLN A 97 -12.93 3.38 -3.83
C GLN A 97 -13.56 2.02 -3.58
N LEU A 98 -14.61 1.99 -2.76
CA LEU A 98 -15.50 0.86 -2.58
C LEU A 98 -16.90 1.18 -3.14
N PRO A 99 -17.53 0.25 -3.85
CA PRO A 99 -16.95 -1.03 -4.29
C PRO A 99 -15.87 -0.83 -5.38
N MET A 100 -14.86 -1.69 -5.42
CA MET A 100 -13.91 -1.74 -6.53
C MET A 100 -14.49 -2.61 -7.64
N ILE A 101 -14.61 -2.02 -8.82
CA ILE A 101 -15.16 -2.70 -9.99
C ILE A 101 -14.00 -3.18 -10.83
N VAL A 102 -13.99 -4.48 -11.10
CA VAL A 102 -13.00 -5.13 -11.92
C VAL A 102 -13.70 -5.67 -13.16
N GLN A 103 -13.19 -5.30 -14.33
CA GLN A 103 -13.65 -5.85 -15.58
C GLN A 103 -12.86 -7.12 -15.87
N THR A 104 -13.53 -8.27 -15.81
CA THR A 104 -12.97 -9.52 -16.31
C THR A 104 -13.41 -9.72 -17.77
N PRO A 105 -12.82 -10.67 -18.51
CA PRO A 105 -13.27 -11.00 -19.86
C PRO A 105 -14.73 -11.47 -19.94
N VAL A 106 -15.29 -11.99 -18.82
CA VAL A 106 -16.60 -12.66 -18.79
C VAL A 106 -17.64 -11.88 -17.98
N SER A 107 -17.24 -11.19 -16.92
CA SER A 107 -18.13 -10.51 -15.98
C SER A 107 -17.55 -9.17 -15.47
N LEU A 108 -18.44 -8.35 -14.89
CA LEU A 108 -18.04 -7.19 -14.10
C LEU A 108 -18.09 -7.58 -12.63
N GLU A 109 -16.93 -7.94 -12.08
CA GLU A 109 -16.80 -8.31 -10.67
C GLU A 109 -16.76 -7.08 -9.78
N GLN A 110 -17.36 -7.24 -8.59
CA GLN A 110 -17.48 -6.17 -7.61
C GLN A 110 -16.88 -6.61 -6.28
N PHE A 111 -15.77 -6.00 -5.91
CA PHE A 111 -15.13 -6.23 -4.62
C PHE A 111 -15.64 -5.24 -3.58
N THR A 112 -16.21 -5.76 -2.49
CA THR A 112 -16.64 -4.99 -1.31
C THR A 112 -15.56 -4.88 -0.24
N ASN A 113 -14.43 -5.58 -0.42
CA ASN A 113 -13.25 -5.51 0.44
C ASN A 113 -11.97 -5.27 -0.37
N ILE A 114 -11.11 -4.41 0.15
CA ILE A 114 -9.82 -4.07 -0.46
C ILE A 114 -8.77 -4.02 0.65
N SER A 115 -7.60 -4.59 0.37
CA SER A 115 -6.46 -4.54 1.28
C SER A 115 -5.24 -3.99 0.55
N ARG A 116 -4.59 -2.98 1.13
CA ARG A 116 -3.41 -2.32 0.57
C ARG A 116 -2.32 -2.22 1.63
N THR A 117 -1.09 -2.50 1.25
CA THR A 117 0.06 -2.41 2.16
C THR A 117 0.74 -1.05 1.97
N LEU A 118 0.73 -0.21 3.01
CA LEU A 118 1.36 1.11 2.99
C LEU A 118 2.88 0.99 2.96
N CYS A 119 3.55 1.95 2.33
CA CYS A 119 5.00 1.91 2.24
C CYS A 119 5.64 2.20 3.61
N PRO A 120 6.61 1.39 4.04
CA PRO A 120 7.28 1.62 5.31
C PRO A 120 8.05 2.94 5.25
N HIS A 121 7.98 3.73 6.32
CA HIS A 121 8.63 5.04 6.38
C HIS A 121 10.16 4.92 6.38
N ASN A 122 10.71 3.94 7.11
CA ASN A 122 12.14 3.73 7.21
C ASN A 122 12.51 2.32 6.75
N ASN A 123 13.42 2.22 5.78
CA ASN A 123 14.01 0.94 5.45
C ASN A 123 15.16 0.70 6.44
N MET A 124 15.06 -0.33 7.26
CA MET A 124 16.07 -0.63 8.27
C MET A 124 17.44 -1.02 7.69
N PHE A 125 17.49 -1.30 6.39
CA PHE A 125 18.72 -1.70 5.68
C PHE A 125 19.43 -0.51 5.00
N THR A 126 18.90 0.71 5.09
CA THR A 126 19.61 1.92 4.66
C THR A 126 20.46 2.50 5.78
N GLU A 127 21.64 3.03 5.44
CA GLU A 127 22.57 3.67 6.39
C GLU A 127 22.46 5.20 6.39
N ASP A 128 21.39 5.75 5.79
CA ASP A 128 21.23 7.20 5.62
C ASP A 128 20.91 7.91 6.95
N GLU A 129 21.40 9.13 7.14
CA GLU A 129 21.17 9.95 8.35
C GLU A 129 19.68 10.23 8.62
N ASP A 130 18.86 10.26 7.56
CA ASP A 130 17.39 10.41 7.63
C ASP A 130 16.70 9.22 8.34
N THR A 131 17.39 8.10 8.51
CA THR A 131 16.87 6.92 9.23
C THR A 131 16.72 7.15 10.74
N CYS A 132 17.39 8.19 11.27
CA CYS A 132 17.35 8.57 12.67
C CYS A 132 16.20 9.53 13.01
N ASP A 133 15.59 10.16 12.00
CA ASP A 133 14.39 10.98 12.18
C ASP A 133 13.12 10.10 12.21
N VAL A 134 13.08 9.18 13.18
CA VAL A 134 11.85 8.47 13.53
C VAL A 134 11.00 9.41 14.38
N SER A 135 10.40 10.39 13.73
CA SER A 135 9.28 11.09 14.34
C SER A 135 8.26 10.04 14.81
N THR A 136 7.72 10.23 16.01
CA THR A 136 6.57 9.49 16.57
C THR A 136 5.27 9.69 15.76
N GLN A 137 5.38 10.20 14.53
CA GLN A 137 4.31 10.61 13.61
C GLN A 137 4.24 9.73 12.35
N ASN A 138 4.84 8.53 12.37
CA ASN A 138 4.76 7.57 11.26
C ASN A 138 3.47 6.73 11.27
N THR A 139 2.45 7.20 11.98
CA THR A 139 1.16 6.54 12.12
C THR A 139 0.38 6.61 10.80
N PRO A 140 -0.18 5.48 10.32
CA PRO A 140 -1.13 5.48 9.22
C PRO A 140 -2.34 6.33 9.55
N ILE A 141 -2.72 7.20 8.62
CA ILE A 141 -3.93 8.00 8.71
C ILE A 141 -4.85 7.60 7.57
N ILE A 142 -6.05 7.17 7.94
CA ILE A 142 -7.10 6.74 7.02
C ILE A 142 -8.21 7.78 7.04
N HIS A 143 -8.56 8.32 5.87
CA HIS A 143 -9.66 9.24 5.71
C HIS A 143 -10.74 8.63 4.80
N LEU A 144 -11.97 8.63 5.31
CA LEU A 144 -13.14 8.01 4.70
C LEU A 144 -14.18 9.07 4.39
N THR A 145 -14.65 9.09 3.14
CA THR A 145 -15.68 10.03 2.68
C THR A 145 -16.68 9.35 1.75
N SER A 146 -17.93 9.81 1.76
CA SER A 146 -18.95 9.37 0.81
C SER A 146 -19.98 10.47 0.59
N SER A 147 -20.58 10.49 -0.60
CA SER A 147 -21.72 11.37 -0.92
C SER A 147 -23.08 10.68 -0.72
N SER A 148 -23.10 9.48 -0.11
CA SER A 148 -24.32 8.72 0.09
C SER A 148 -25.32 9.45 0.99
N PRO A 149 -26.60 9.55 0.61
CA PRO A 149 -27.64 10.07 1.49
C PRO A 149 -27.89 9.13 2.69
N ASP A 150 -27.71 7.84 2.48
CA ASP A 150 -27.85 6.79 3.50
C ASP A 150 -26.50 6.48 4.16
N SER A 151 -26.53 6.06 5.42
CA SER A 151 -25.33 5.67 6.16
C SER A 151 -24.75 4.35 5.64
N ILE A 152 -23.50 4.40 5.15
CA ILE A 152 -22.71 3.24 4.74
C ILE A 152 -21.92 2.75 5.94
N ASN A 153 -22.16 1.50 6.37
CA ASN A 153 -21.34 0.87 7.40
C ASN A 153 -20.04 0.38 6.79
N VAL A 154 -18.92 0.81 7.37
CA VAL A 154 -17.56 0.54 6.91
C VAL A 154 -16.78 -0.11 8.04
N THR A 155 -16.15 -1.24 7.76
CA THR A 155 -15.22 -1.91 8.67
C THR A 155 -13.79 -1.64 8.21
N ILE A 156 -12.94 -1.21 9.14
CA ILE A 156 -11.53 -0.89 8.92
C ILE A 156 -10.69 -1.74 9.85
N LEU A 157 -9.66 -2.36 9.30
CA LEU A 157 -8.65 -3.11 10.03
C LEU A 157 -7.27 -2.65 9.55
N VAL A 158 -6.40 -2.30 10.50
CA VAL A 158 -5.00 -1.98 10.23
C VAL A 158 -4.15 -2.95 11.02
N GLU A 159 -3.28 -3.65 10.32
CA GLU A 159 -2.49 -4.76 10.82
C GLU A 159 -1.04 -4.62 10.34
N THR A 160 -0.10 -5.20 11.09
CA THR A 160 1.31 -5.23 10.68
C THR A 160 1.55 -6.45 9.77
N VAL A 161 2.25 -6.24 8.65
CA VAL A 161 2.55 -7.35 7.73
C VAL A 161 3.60 -8.26 8.37
N GLN A 162 3.19 -9.48 8.66
CA GLN A 162 4.09 -10.54 9.12
C GLN A 162 4.96 -11.06 7.97
N ASP A 163 6.17 -11.52 8.28
CA ASP A 163 7.11 -12.11 7.31
C ASP A 163 7.41 -11.22 6.08
N PHE A 164 7.44 -9.90 6.27
CA PHE A 164 7.71 -8.93 5.18
C PHE A 164 9.07 -9.12 4.51
N PHE A 165 10.06 -9.66 5.24
CA PHE A 165 11.43 -9.86 4.78
C PHE A 165 11.66 -11.28 4.27
N VAL A 166 12.01 -11.42 2.99
CA VAL A 166 12.26 -12.72 2.34
C VAL A 166 13.69 -13.18 2.59
N ARG A 167 13.88 -14.41 3.09
CA ARG A 167 15.20 -15.00 3.35
C ARG A 167 15.73 -15.73 2.12
N LEU A 168 17.05 -15.84 2.03
CA LEU A 168 17.70 -16.66 1.02
C LEU A 168 17.39 -18.14 1.26
N ASN A 169 17.09 -18.89 0.20
CA ASN A 169 16.75 -20.32 0.25
C ASN A 169 15.52 -20.64 1.13
N SER A 170 14.63 -19.68 1.36
CA SER A 170 13.33 -19.92 1.98
C SER A 170 12.19 -19.83 0.97
N THR A 171 11.14 -20.61 1.18
CA THR A 171 9.89 -20.53 0.42
C THR A 171 8.86 -19.77 1.24
N THR A 172 8.20 -18.80 0.63
CA THR A 172 7.10 -18.03 1.24
C THR A 172 5.84 -18.30 0.44
N ASN A 173 4.83 -18.88 1.09
CA ASN A 173 3.54 -19.14 0.46
C ASN A 173 2.66 -17.90 0.61
N LEU A 174 1.96 -17.50 -0.45
CA LEU A 174 1.07 -16.34 -0.39
C LEU A 174 -0.20 -16.55 -1.22
N THR A 175 -1.27 -15.87 -0.83
CA THR A 175 -2.55 -15.90 -1.53
C THR A 175 -3.01 -14.48 -1.75
N ILE A 176 -3.28 -14.12 -2.99
CA ILE A 176 -3.70 -12.76 -3.35
C ILE A 176 -4.86 -12.74 -4.34
N THR A 177 -5.49 -11.58 -4.42
CA THR A 177 -6.58 -11.26 -5.35
C THR A 177 -6.30 -9.91 -6.02
N PRO A 178 -7.02 -9.54 -7.09
CA PRO A 178 -6.92 -8.20 -7.68
C PRO A 178 -7.19 -7.05 -6.70
N SER A 179 -8.01 -7.28 -5.67
CA SER A 179 -8.34 -6.27 -4.64
C SER A 179 -7.41 -6.30 -3.43
N GLN A 180 -6.54 -7.30 -3.31
CA GLN A 180 -5.65 -7.51 -2.18
C GLN A 180 -4.21 -7.85 -2.63
N PRO A 181 -3.53 -6.95 -3.36
CA PRO A 181 -2.13 -7.15 -3.73
C PRO A 181 -1.23 -7.26 -2.50
N MET A 182 -0.07 -7.89 -2.70
CA MET A 182 0.96 -8.06 -1.67
C MET A 182 2.33 -7.74 -2.24
N TYR A 183 3.22 -7.25 -1.39
CA TYR A 183 4.62 -7.16 -1.73
C TYR A 183 5.51 -7.46 -0.52
N TYR A 184 6.72 -7.92 -0.81
CA TYR A 184 7.72 -8.31 0.17
C TYR A 184 9.05 -7.62 -0.12
N PHE A 185 9.93 -7.53 0.86
CA PHE A 185 11.28 -6.98 0.70
C PHE A 185 12.34 -8.07 0.77
N PHE A 186 13.25 -8.07 -0.20
CA PHE A 186 14.45 -8.91 -0.17
C PHE A 186 15.69 -8.02 0.05
N PRO A 187 16.36 -8.12 1.21
CA PRO A 187 17.67 -7.50 1.44
C PRO A 187 18.82 -8.39 0.95
N PHE A 188 19.83 -7.79 0.31
CA PHE A 188 21.07 -8.50 -0.08
C PHE A 188 22.02 -8.74 1.10
N ASP A 189 22.00 -7.84 2.09
CA ASP A 189 22.67 -8.06 3.36
C ASP A 189 21.77 -8.88 4.28
N GLN A 190 22.09 -10.17 4.37
CA GLN A 190 21.46 -11.13 5.28
C GLN A 190 22.46 -11.65 6.31
N SER A 191 23.50 -10.86 6.62
CA SER A 191 24.45 -11.21 7.67
C SER A 191 23.66 -11.55 8.96
N ASN A 192 23.92 -12.74 9.51
CA ASN A 192 23.20 -13.29 10.68
C ASN A 192 21.74 -13.75 10.46
N ASN A 193 21.39 -14.28 9.27
CA ASN A 193 20.09 -14.94 9.02
C ASN A 193 18.87 -14.01 9.21
N LEU A 194 19.03 -12.73 8.86
CA LEU A 194 17.97 -11.70 8.97
C LEU A 194 17.42 -11.53 10.39
N ASP A 195 18.30 -11.58 11.39
CA ASP A 195 17.95 -11.19 12.75
C ASP A 195 17.68 -9.67 12.81
N LEU A 196 16.40 -9.30 12.87
CA LEU A 196 15.97 -7.91 12.98
C LEU A 196 16.54 -7.25 14.24
N SER A 197 16.76 -7.98 15.33
CA SER A 197 17.29 -7.41 16.58
C SER A 197 18.68 -6.79 16.41
N TYR A 198 19.52 -7.37 15.54
CA TYR A 198 20.83 -6.82 15.19
C TYR A 198 20.70 -5.49 14.45
N GLN A 199 19.76 -5.40 13.51
CA GLN A 199 19.54 -4.19 12.73
C GLN A 199 18.93 -3.07 13.58
N HIS A 200 18.04 -3.41 14.53
CA HIS A 200 17.51 -2.45 15.51
C HIS A 200 18.65 -1.90 16.38
N ALA A 201 19.54 -2.77 16.87
CA ALA A 201 20.70 -2.36 17.63
C ALA A 201 21.65 -1.49 16.79
N LYS A 202 21.95 -1.89 15.54
CA LYS A 202 22.77 -1.10 14.60
C LYS A 202 22.21 0.31 14.41
N ARG A 203 20.89 0.41 14.22
CA ARG A 203 20.20 1.70 14.09
C ARG A 203 20.27 2.52 15.36
N LYS A 204 19.95 1.97 16.54
CA LYS A 204 20.07 2.68 17.82
C LYS A 204 21.48 3.21 18.04
N TYR A 205 22.50 2.44 17.67
CA TYR A 205 23.89 2.85 17.75
C TYR A 205 24.20 4.03 16.81
N LEU A 206 23.81 3.93 15.54
CA LEU A 206 24.01 5.00 14.55
C LEU A 206 23.30 6.30 14.97
N CYS A 207 22.11 6.19 15.56
CA CYS A 207 21.31 7.34 15.98
C CYS A 207 21.65 7.86 17.39
N ASN A 208 22.69 7.35 18.05
CA ASN A 208 23.05 7.69 19.44
C ASN A 208 21.89 7.49 20.45
N GLN A 209 21.00 6.53 20.18
CA GLN A 209 19.84 6.18 21.02
C GLN A 209 20.06 4.87 21.81
N MET A 210 21.31 4.44 21.98
CA MET A 210 21.64 3.23 22.75
C MET A 210 21.81 3.54 24.23
N ASP A 211 21.25 2.67 25.08
CA ASP A 211 21.59 2.61 26.50
C ASP A 211 23.01 2.05 26.69
N GLU A 212 23.72 2.50 27.75
CA GLU A 212 25.12 2.12 28.02
C GLU A 212 25.33 0.59 28.08
N ASN A 213 24.33 -0.16 28.56
CA ASN A 213 24.37 -1.63 28.63
C ASN A 213 24.20 -2.30 27.24
N GLU A 214 23.36 -1.74 26.36
CA GLU A 214 23.16 -2.25 24.98
C GLU A 214 24.42 -2.02 24.11
N GLY A 215 25.12 -0.90 24.34
CA GLY A 215 26.31 -0.52 23.58
C GLY A 215 27.47 -1.52 23.67
N THR A 216 27.71 -2.11 24.85
CA THR A 216 28.79 -3.11 25.03
C THR A 216 28.51 -4.43 24.31
N SER A 217 27.25 -4.86 24.26
CA SER A 217 26.80 -6.03 23.49
C SER A 217 26.94 -5.79 21.99
N PHE A 218 26.48 -4.62 21.52
CA PHE A 218 26.57 -4.25 20.11
C PHE A 218 28.01 -4.08 19.62
N HIS A 219 28.90 -3.51 20.44
CA HIS A 219 30.32 -3.38 20.09
C HIS A 219 31.00 -4.75 19.86
N ARG A 220 30.53 -5.81 20.55
CA ARG A 220 30.98 -7.19 20.29
C ARG A 220 30.45 -7.72 18.95
N TYR A 221 29.24 -7.34 18.54
CA TYR A 221 28.69 -7.69 17.23
C TYR A 221 29.39 -6.96 16.07
N LEU A 222 29.69 -5.66 16.21
CA LEU A 222 30.45 -4.87 15.22
C LEU A 222 31.85 -5.45 14.94
N LEU A 223 32.54 -5.90 15.98
CA LEU A 223 33.86 -6.52 15.83
C LEU A 223 33.80 -7.86 15.09
N ARG A 224 32.63 -8.54 15.10
CA ARG A 224 32.39 -9.79 14.37
C ARG A 224 32.04 -9.54 12.90
N SER A 225 31.28 -8.49 12.58
CA SER A 225 30.90 -8.15 11.20
C SER A 225 32.02 -7.48 10.40
N ASN A 226 32.91 -6.72 11.06
CA ASN A 226 34.08 -6.09 10.44
C ASN A 226 35.11 -7.07 9.84
N PHE A 227 34.97 -8.38 10.07
CA PHE A 227 35.80 -9.38 9.41
C PHE A 227 35.30 -9.74 7.99
N GLU A 228 34.02 -9.54 7.68
CA GLU A 228 33.45 -9.82 6.35
C GLU A 228 33.45 -8.60 5.41
N THR A 229 33.54 -7.37 5.95
CA THR A 229 33.39 -6.10 5.21
C THR A 229 34.71 -5.41 4.81
N ARG A 230 35.77 -6.16 4.47
CA ARG A 230 36.88 -5.55 3.66
C ARG A 230 36.39 -5.32 2.23
N SER A 231 35.70 -4.19 2.06
CA SER A 231 34.89 -3.70 0.93
C SER A 231 35.56 -3.53 -0.44
N TRP A 232 36.79 -4.02 -0.64
CA TRP A 232 37.44 -4.08 -1.97
C TRP A 232 37.15 -5.41 -2.69
N MET A 233 36.81 -6.48 -1.95
CA MET A 233 36.84 -7.86 -2.45
C MET A 233 35.47 -8.58 -2.41
N SER A 234 34.39 -7.89 -2.05
CA SER A 234 33.05 -8.48 -2.03
C SER A 234 32.58 -8.70 -3.47
N ARG A 235 32.36 -9.97 -3.84
CA ARG A 235 31.79 -10.29 -5.15
C ARG A 235 30.31 -9.89 -5.15
N PRO A 236 29.83 -9.23 -6.23
CA PRO A 236 28.42 -8.89 -6.32
C PRO A 236 27.59 -10.15 -6.21
N LYS A 237 26.62 -10.14 -5.28
CA LYS A 237 25.72 -11.27 -5.08
C LYS A 237 24.65 -11.26 -6.17
N SER A 238 24.32 -12.43 -6.69
CA SER A 238 23.19 -12.63 -7.59
C SER A 238 22.21 -13.61 -6.97
N VAL A 239 20.93 -13.33 -7.07
CA VAL A 239 19.85 -14.18 -6.55
C VAL A 239 18.86 -14.48 -7.64
N ILE A 240 18.24 -15.66 -7.57
CA ILE A 240 17.16 -16.05 -8.48
C ILE A 240 15.88 -16.08 -7.64
N VAL A 241 14.91 -15.27 -8.01
CA VAL A 241 13.56 -15.33 -7.47
C VAL A 241 12.79 -16.32 -8.33
N MET A 242 12.42 -17.46 -7.74
CA MET A 242 11.58 -18.48 -8.37
C MET A 242 10.17 -18.34 -7.83
N ILE A 243 9.18 -18.25 -8.72
CA ILE A 243 7.78 -18.21 -8.32
C ILE A 243 7.05 -19.37 -8.98
N GLU A 244 6.22 -20.05 -8.19
CA GLU A 244 5.38 -21.17 -8.62
C GLU A 244 3.93 -20.90 -8.19
N SER A 245 2.97 -21.54 -8.87
CA SER A 245 1.54 -21.47 -8.58
C SER A 245 0.85 -22.64 -9.27
N ASP A 246 -0.06 -23.28 -8.54
CA ASP A 246 -0.92 -24.34 -9.09
C ASP A 246 -2.10 -23.77 -9.90
N ASP A 247 -2.39 -22.48 -9.74
CA ASP A 247 -3.49 -21.79 -10.40
C ASP A 247 -3.09 -21.30 -11.80
N ASP A 248 -4.04 -21.34 -12.72
CA ASP A 248 -3.84 -20.90 -14.10
C ASP A 248 -4.21 -19.42 -14.34
N ILE A 249 -4.49 -18.69 -13.26
CA ILE A 249 -4.84 -17.27 -13.29
C ILE A 249 -3.60 -16.42 -13.58
N CYS A 250 -3.72 -15.45 -14.49
CA CYS A 250 -2.65 -14.54 -14.85
C CYS A 250 -2.31 -13.58 -13.70
N ALA A 251 -1.03 -13.46 -13.42
CA ALA A 251 -0.47 -12.51 -12.48
C ALA A 251 0.74 -11.79 -13.06
N VAL A 252 1.02 -10.61 -12.51
CA VAL A 252 2.23 -9.83 -12.74
C VAL A 252 3.06 -9.85 -11.46
N VAL A 253 4.33 -10.17 -11.61
CA VAL A 253 5.33 -9.96 -10.56
C VAL A 253 6.26 -8.84 -11.00
N SER A 254 6.40 -7.83 -10.16
CA SER A 254 7.27 -6.67 -10.41
C SER A 254 8.35 -6.57 -9.33
N ILE A 255 9.57 -6.33 -9.77
CA ILE A 255 10.75 -6.09 -8.96
C ILE A 255 11.01 -4.59 -8.97
N GLN A 256 10.71 -3.95 -7.85
CA GLN A 256 10.82 -2.51 -7.69
C GLN A 256 11.98 -2.18 -6.76
N ASN A 257 12.53 -0.97 -6.91
CA ASN A 257 13.48 -0.46 -5.95
C ASN A 257 12.82 -0.32 -4.56
N PHE A 258 13.61 -0.26 -3.49
CA PHE A 258 13.11 -0.14 -2.14
C PHE A 258 12.52 1.26 -1.80
N SER A 259 12.53 2.18 -2.77
CA SER A 259 12.04 3.54 -2.65
C SER A 259 10.51 3.61 -2.76
N CYS A 260 9.90 4.57 -2.05
CA CYS A 260 8.47 4.85 -2.13
C CYS A 260 8.19 5.87 -3.25
N PRO A 261 7.01 5.81 -3.92
CA PRO A 261 5.89 4.90 -3.70
C PRO A 261 6.11 3.51 -4.30
N VAL A 262 5.52 2.48 -3.68
CA VAL A 262 5.45 1.13 -4.24
C VAL A 262 4.22 1.05 -5.15
N PHE A 263 4.43 0.66 -6.41
CA PHE A 263 3.35 0.52 -7.39
C PHE A 263 2.69 -0.86 -7.26
N ASP A 264 1.55 -0.92 -6.59
CA ASP A 264 0.77 -2.14 -6.32
C ASP A 264 -0.56 -2.17 -7.10
N ASN A 265 -0.70 -1.33 -8.12
CA ASN A 265 -1.88 -1.25 -8.98
C ASN A 265 -1.56 -1.80 -10.39
N GLU A 266 -2.51 -2.55 -10.98
CA GLU A 266 -2.32 -3.20 -12.29
C GLU A 266 -1.95 -2.22 -13.42
N ARG A 267 -2.42 -0.96 -13.33
CA ARG A 267 -2.11 0.07 -14.33
C ARG A 267 -0.72 0.68 -14.15
N ASP A 268 -0.26 0.77 -12.90
CA ASP A 268 0.91 1.56 -12.54
C ASP A 268 2.16 0.70 -12.36
N ILE A 269 1.99 -0.60 -12.10
CA ILE A 269 3.06 -1.58 -11.89
C ILE A 269 4.03 -1.71 -13.08
N LEU A 270 3.62 -1.26 -14.27
CA LEU A 270 4.41 -1.33 -15.50
C LEU A 270 5.34 -0.12 -15.70
N TYR A 271 5.22 0.93 -14.87
CA TYR A 271 5.99 2.17 -15.07
C TYR A 271 7.41 2.11 -14.56
N ASP A 272 7.72 1.22 -13.60
CA ASP A 272 9.04 1.13 -12.99
C ASP A 272 9.41 -0.31 -12.63
N GLY A 273 10.71 -0.57 -12.64
CA GLY A 273 11.28 -1.87 -12.30
C GLY A 273 11.22 -2.92 -13.41
N TYR A 274 11.62 -4.14 -13.06
CA TYR A 274 11.48 -5.31 -13.93
C TYR A 274 10.15 -5.97 -13.64
N TYR A 275 9.40 -6.39 -14.66
CA TYR A 275 8.17 -7.15 -14.45
C TYR A 275 8.12 -8.36 -15.35
N LEU A 276 7.40 -9.38 -14.89
CA LEU A 276 7.06 -10.57 -15.66
C LEU A 276 5.59 -10.90 -15.45
N THR A 277 4.94 -11.37 -16.52
CA THR A 277 3.61 -11.98 -16.45
C THR A 277 3.77 -13.48 -16.33
N MET A 278 2.92 -14.14 -15.55
CA MET A 278 2.93 -15.58 -15.43
C MET A 278 1.57 -16.16 -15.08
N THR A 279 1.34 -17.39 -15.55
CA THR A 279 0.29 -18.28 -15.05
C THR A 279 0.85 -19.14 -13.92
N ARG A 280 1.64 -20.19 -14.21
CA ARG A 280 2.10 -21.14 -13.19
C ARG A 280 3.50 -20.88 -12.66
N ARG A 281 4.47 -20.57 -13.53
CA ARG A 281 5.88 -20.49 -13.12
C ARG A 281 6.54 -19.25 -13.70
N GLY A 282 7.39 -18.63 -12.90
CA GLY A 282 8.18 -17.47 -13.25
C GLY A 282 9.54 -17.51 -12.58
N GLY A 283 10.51 -16.83 -13.18
CA GLY A 283 11.86 -16.75 -12.64
C GLY A 283 12.56 -15.49 -13.11
N ILE A 284 13.20 -14.78 -12.18
CA ILE A 284 14.02 -13.61 -12.50
C ILE A 284 15.33 -13.65 -11.72
N THR A 285 16.42 -13.35 -12.42
CA THR A 285 17.75 -13.22 -11.81
C THR A 285 18.04 -11.75 -11.52
N LEU A 286 18.39 -11.44 -10.28
CA LEU A 286 18.61 -10.08 -9.78
C LEU A 286 20.00 -9.99 -9.18
N THR A 287 20.67 -8.86 -9.40
CA THR A 287 22.04 -8.63 -8.93
C THR A 287 22.09 -7.49 -7.93
N GLN A 288 23.00 -7.62 -6.97
CA GLN A 288 23.26 -6.58 -5.99
C GLN A 288 23.73 -5.27 -6.63
N ASP A 289 24.41 -5.34 -7.78
CA ASP A 289 24.82 -4.13 -8.52
C ASP A 289 23.61 -3.30 -8.99
N THR A 290 22.49 -3.97 -9.31
CA THR A 290 21.25 -3.30 -9.72
C THR A 290 20.45 -2.80 -8.52
N PHE A 291 20.48 -3.55 -7.43
CA PHE A 291 19.73 -3.29 -6.20
C PHE A 291 20.69 -3.38 -5.00
N PRO A 292 21.46 -2.32 -4.69
CA PRO A 292 22.56 -2.38 -3.72
C PRO A 292 22.16 -2.82 -2.32
N VAL A 293 20.99 -2.35 -1.85
CA VAL A 293 20.42 -2.65 -0.54
C VAL A 293 19.52 -3.89 -0.63
N GLY A 294 18.62 -3.90 -1.60
CA GLY A 294 17.56 -4.87 -1.75
C GLY A 294 16.48 -4.36 -2.71
N PHE A 295 15.42 -5.14 -2.87
CA PHE A 295 14.32 -4.83 -3.78
C PHE A 295 12.98 -5.30 -3.21
N TYR A 296 11.89 -4.64 -3.63
CA TYR A 296 10.54 -5.13 -3.39
C TYR A 296 10.12 -6.11 -4.48
N ILE A 297 9.42 -7.17 -4.08
CA ILE A 297 8.77 -8.15 -4.95
C ILE A 297 7.27 -7.95 -4.82
N VAL A 298 6.65 -7.34 -5.82
CA VAL A 298 5.23 -6.98 -5.85
C VAL A 298 4.46 -8.01 -6.65
N PHE A 299 3.38 -8.54 -6.07
CA PHE A 299 2.50 -9.53 -6.68
C PHE A 299 1.11 -8.93 -6.91
N ILE A 300 0.65 -8.97 -8.16
CA ILE A 300 -0.69 -8.53 -8.55
C ILE A 300 -1.35 -9.62 -9.39
N VAL A 301 -2.55 -10.04 -9.00
CA VAL A 301 -3.41 -10.83 -9.88
C VAL A 301 -4.04 -9.90 -10.90
N LYS A 302 -3.84 -10.20 -12.18
CA LYS A 302 -4.44 -9.42 -13.25
C LYS A 302 -5.94 -9.61 -13.28
N THR A 303 -6.64 -8.59 -13.76
CA THR A 303 -8.10 -8.63 -13.94
C THR A 303 -8.52 -9.47 -15.16
N SER A 304 -7.60 -9.63 -16.13
CA SER A 304 -7.75 -10.44 -17.34
C SER A 304 -6.52 -11.33 -17.57
N ASP A 305 -6.71 -12.46 -18.25
CA ASP A 305 -5.64 -13.38 -18.64
C ASP A 305 -4.99 -13.04 -19.99
N GLU A 306 -5.39 -11.95 -20.64
CA GLU A 306 -4.89 -11.56 -21.96
C GLU A 306 -3.37 -11.47 -22.06
N ASP A 307 -2.71 -10.96 -21.01
CA ASP A 307 -1.24 -10.82 -20.98
C ASP A 307 -0.50 -12.15 -20.79
N CYS A 308 -1.21 -13.19 -20.35
CA CYS A 308 -0.66 -14.53 -20.16
C CYS A 308 -1.11 -15.50 -21.26
N THR A 309 -2.17 -15.18 -21.98
CA THR A 309 -2.69 -15.95 -23.11
C THR A 309 -2.14 -15.35 -24.37
N GLU A 310 -1.00 -15.86 -24.84
CA GLU A 310 -0.48 -15.47 -26.16
C GLU A 310 -1.58 -15.63 -27.21
N LYS A 311 -2.08 -14.52 -27.78
CA LYS A 311 -2.70 -14.57 -29.10
C LYS A 311 -1.57 -14.92 -30.06
N GLY A 312 -1.46 -16.20 -30.40
CA GLY A 312 -0.45 -16.75 -31.30
C GLY A 312 -0.25 -15.86 -32.53
N GLY A 313 0.78 -15.04 -32.44
CA GLY A 313 1.12 -14.00 -33.39
C GLY A 313 2.61 -13.84 -33.42
N ASN A 314 3.31 -14.88 -33.89
CA ASN A 314 4.71 -14.87 -34.32
C ASN A 314 5.67 -13.99 -33.49
N ALA A 315 5.62 -14.09 -32.17
CA ALA A 315 6.67 -13.56 -31.30
C ALA A 315 7.56 -14.74 -30.93
N THR A 316 8.81 -14.69 -31.39
CA THR A 316 9.86 -15.64 -31.04
C THR A 316 9.99 -15.73 -29.52
N LEU A 317 9.88 -16.95 -28.98
CA LEU A 317 10.18 -17.31 -27.60
C LEU A 317 11.39 -16.52 -27.06
N PRO A 318 11.32 -15.94 -25.84
CA PRO A 318 12.49 -15.36 -25.21
C PRO A 318 13.58 -16.44 -25.04
N HIS A 319 14.82 -16.09 -25.36
CA HIS A 319 15.98 -16.99 -25.51
C HIS A 319 16.29 -17.86 -24.27
N VAL A 320 15.70 -17.52 -23.11
CA VAL A 320 15.82 -18.22 -21.83
C VAL A 320 14.99 -19.51 -21.79
N ALA A 321 13.82 -19.55 -22.44
CA ALA A 321 12.95 -20.72 -22.47
C ALA A 321 13.58 -21.92 -23.22
N GLN A 322 14.41 -21.64 -24.23
CA GLN A 322 15.16 -22.66 -24.96
C GLN A 322 16.31 -23.27 -24.15
N TYR A 323 16.85 -22.55 -23.17
CA TYR A 323 17.93 -23.04 -22.30
C TYR A 323 17.42 -23.97 -21.18
N LEU A 324 16.12 -23.93 -20.88
CA LEU A 324 15.49 -24.68 -19.78
C LEU A 324 14.68 -25.90 -20.24
N GLY A 325 14.64 -26.20 -21.55
CA GLY A 325 14.08 -27.46 -22.08
C GLY A 325 12.55 -27.56 -22.07
N TRP A 326 11.81 -26.45 -22.05
CA TRP A 326 10.36 -26.47 -22.06
C TRP A 326 9.83 -26.59 -23.51
N SER A 327 9.08 -27.66 -23.79
CA SER A 327 8.52 -27.94 -25.11
C SER A 327 7.05 -27.49 -25.21
N GLN A 328 6.67 -27.04 -26.41
CA GLN A 328 5.34 -26.57 -26.79
C GLN A 328 4.39 -27.77 -26.98
N GLU A 329 3.82 -28.32 -25.92
CA GLU A 329 2.73 -29.30 -26.08
C GLU A 329 1.81 -29.30 -24.87
N GLU A 330 0.99 -28.25 -24.75
CA GLU A 330 -0.43 -28.32 -24.36
C GLU A 330 -1.01 -26.90 -24.32
N GLN A 331 -1.90 -26.58 -25.26
CA GLN A 331 -2.78 -25.43 -25.07
C GLN A 331 -3.85 -25.83 -24.06
N VAL A 332 -3.56 -25.58 -22.78
CA VAL A 332 -4.51 -25.76 -21.68
C VAL A 332 -5.54 -24.64 -21.79
N GLN A 333 -6.78 -24.98 -22.13
CA GLN A 333 -7.90 -24.06 -21.95
C GLN A 333 -8.24 -24.00 -20.47
N VAL A 334 -7.92 -22.86 -19.87
CA VAL A 334 -8.12 -22.57 -18.46
C VAL A 334 -9.52 -22.01 -18.27
N VAL A 335 -10.36 -22.73 -17.52
CA VAL A 335 -11.66 -22.22 -17.08
C VAL A 335 -11.42 -21.40 -15.81
N THR A 336 -11.59 -20.08 -15.87
CA THR A 336 -11.47 -19.21 -14.69
C THR A 336 -12.83 -19.03 -14.02
N ASN A 337 -12.94 -19.41 -12.74
CA ASN A 337 -14.05 -19.00 -11.89
C ASN A 337 -13.81 -17.54 -11.45
N ASP A 338 -14.82 -16.69 -11.60
CA ASP A 338 -14.80 -15.22 -11.39
C ASP A 338 -14.67 -14.75 -9.93
N GLY A 339 -13.84 -15.45 -9.14
CA GLY A 339 -13.32 -15.04 -7.84
C GLY A 339 -11.80 -15.19 -7.87
N ARG A 340 -11.13 -14.40 -8.74
CA ARG A 340 -9.72 -14.55 -9.12
C ARG A 340 -8.79 -14.48 -7.91
N VAL A 341 -8.54 -15.63 -7.29
CA VAL A 341 -7.64 -15.84 -6.17
C VAL A 341 -6.48 -16.67 -6.71
N LYS A 342 -5.25 -16.21 -6.47
CA LYS A 342 -4.06 -16.94 -6.87
C LYS A 342 -3.20 -17.25 -5.65
N THR A 343 -2.82 -18.51 -5.55
CA THR A 343 -1.90 -19.04 -4.54
C THR A 343 -0.53 -19.23 -5.17
N PHE A 344 0.52 -18.70 -4.53
CA PHE A 344 1.92 -18.88 -4.94
C PHE A 344 2.72 -19.61 -3.87
#